data_AF-A0A934MKF5-F1
#
_entry.id   AF-A0A934MKF5-F1
#
_cell.length_a   1.000
_cell.length_b   1.000
_cell.length_c   1.000
_cell.angle_alpha   90.00
_cell.angle_beta   90.00
_cell.angle_gamma   90.00
#
_symmetry.space_group_name_H-M   'P 1'
#
loop_
_entity.id
_entity.type
_entity.pdbx_description
1 polymer ?
#
loop_
_entity_poly.entity_id
_entity_poly.type
_entity_poly.pdbx_seq_one_letter_code
_entity_poly.pdbx_strand_id
1 'polypeptide(L)'
;MPDAAAGRLVNVQTKFHREALKPGGINRSGANMASDRSVSAMKGQVEGQIEKAIVPLIALLRAWPDADVAKGCQWAAQTRDLAGLAGMHLLTEVAMHTYDCLDVVLIDRVEIRPEEAACYADALAFAQQGLCRGDDLEPFMPLIRDLETLTNRVAARAQVEAAR
;
A
#
# COMPACT_ATOMS: atom_id res chain seq x y z
N MET A 1 -32.07 23.10 17.66
CA MET A 1 -30.89 22.21 17.77
C MET A 1 -31.39 20.77 17.67
N PRO A 2 -30.91 19.90 16.76
CA PRO A 2 -30.06 20.12 15.57
C PRO A 2 -30.62 19.52 14.23
N ASP A 3 -29.89 19.83 13.16
CA ASP A 3 -30.00 19.46 11.72
C ASP A 3 -29.94 17.95 11.38
N ALA A 4 -30.48 17.55 10.21
CA ALA A 4 -29.69 16.96 9.10
C ALA A 4 -30.54 16.36 7.94
N ALA A 5 -30.12 16.72 6.71
CA ALA A 5 -30.19 15.96 5.45
C ALA A 5 -31.54 15.77 4.74
N ALA A 6 -31.92 16.76 3.92
CA ALA A 6 -32.68 16.51 2.69
C ALA A 6 -31.94 17.14 1.49
N GLY A 7 -30.92 16.44 1.00
CA GLY A 7 -30.24 16.81 -0.25
C GLY A 7 -31.26 16.87 -1.38
N ARG A 8 -31.37 18.02 -2.04
CA ARG A 8 -32.28 18.23 -3.17
C ARG A 8 -31.77 17.43 -4.37
N LEU A 9 -32.47 16.39 -4.77
CA LEU A 9 -32.21 15.67 -6.03
C LEU A 9 -32.38 16.66 -7.19
N VAL A 10 -31.27 17.08 -7.78
CA VAL A 10 -31.27 17.93 -8.97
C VAL A 10 -31.53 17.04 -10.18
N ASN A 11 -32.68 17.23 -10.82
CA ASN A 11 -33.05 16.50 -12.03
C ASN A 11 -32.29 17.13 -13.22
N VAL A 12 -31.14 16.56 -13.57
CA VAL A 12 -30.34 17.01 -14.72
C VAL A 12 -30.98 16.50 -16.01
N GLN A 13 -31.96 17.26 -16.52
CA GLN A 13 -32.51 17.05 -17.86
C GLN A 13 -31.56 17.60 -18.92
N THR A 14 -30.48 16.89 -19.21
CA THR A 14 -29.64 17.17 -20.39
C THR A 14 -30.10 16.36 -21.60
N LYS A 15 -29.69 16.83 -22.79
CA LYS A 15 -30.00 16.28 -24.12
C LYS A 15 -29.70 14.77 -24.27
N PHE A 16 -28.98 14.17 -23.33
CA PHE A 16 -28.65 12.75 -23.28
C PHE A 16 -29.81 11.82 -22.87
N HIS A 17 -30.87 12.33 -22.24
CA HIS A 17 -32.02 11.48 -21.86
C HIS A 17 -32.84 11.03 -23.08
N ARG A 18 -32.90 11.88 -24.13
CA ARG A 18 -33.65 11.59 -25.36
C ARG A 18 -32.96 10.57 -26.26
N GLU A 19 -31.64 10.45 -26.18
CA GLU A 19 -30.84 9.43 -26.89
C GLU A 19 -30.92 8.04 -26.22
N ALA A 20 -31.10 8.00 -24.90
CA ALA A 20 -31.16 6.74 -24.14
C ALA A 20 -32.47 5.94 -24.31
N LEU A 21 -33.53 6.57 -24.85
CA LEU A 21 -34.87 5.97 -25.01
C LEU A 21 -35.17 5.51 -26.46
N LYS A 22 -34.19 5.52 -27.37
CA LYS A 22 -34.36 4.91 -28.70
C LYS A 22 -34.41 3.38 -28.57
N PRO A 23 -35.37 2.67 -29.21
CA PRO A 23 -35.33 1.22 -29.32
C PRO A 23 -34.04 0.83 -30.05
N GLY A 24 -33.12 0.18 -29.33
CA GLY A 24 -31.72 -0.04 -29.74
C GLY A 24 -30.66 0.55 -28.78
N GLY A 25 -31.08 1.20 -27.69
CA GLY A 25 -30.17 1.73 -26.67
C GLY A 25 -29.27 0.66 -26.05
N ILE A 26 -27.96 0.93 -26.04
CA ILE A 26 -26.94 0.07 -25.43
C ILE A 26 -27.36 -0.26 -24.00
N ASN A 27 -27.49 -1.55 -23.72
CA ASN A 27 -27.96 -2.07 -22.45
C ASN A 27 -26.94 -1.71 -21.34
N ARG A 28 -27.15 -0.56 -20.69
CA ARG A 28 -26.22 0.00 -19.67
C ARG A 28 -26.00 -0.95 -18.49
N SER A 29 -26.97 -1.81 -18.20
CA SER A 29 -26.85 -2.88 -17.20
C SER A 29 -25.79 -3.92 -17.58
N GLY A 30 -25.70 -4.31 -18.86
CA GLY A 30 -24.68 -5.25 -19.36
C GLY A 30 -23.28 -4.64 -19.36
N ALA A 31 -23.16 -3.36 -19.72
CA ALA A 31 -21.90 -2.63 -19.68
C ALA A 31 -21.38 -2.43 -18.24
N ASN A 32 -22.27 -2.09 -17.30
CA ASN A 32 -21.92 -1.97 -15.88
C ASN A 32 -21.52 -3.33 -15.29
N MET A 33 -22.28 -4.40 -15.54
CA MET A 33 -21.91 -5.76 -15.08
C MET A 33 -20.62 -6.28 -15.70
N ALA A 34 -20.27 -5.87 -16.92
CA ALA A 34 -18.98 -6.20 -17.54
C ALA A 34 -17.85 -5.40 -16.90
N SER A 35 -18.06 -4.09 -16.66
CA SER A 35 -17.13 -3.22 -15.95
C SER A 35 -16.86 -3.71 -14.52
N ASP A 36 -17.88 -4.05 -13.76
CA ASP A 36 -17.75 -4.55 -12.38
C ASP A 36 -16.94 -5.86 -12.34
N ARG A 37 -17.22 -6.77 -13.26
CA ARG A 37 -16.44 -8.02 -13.41
C ARG A 37 -14.98 -7.74 -13.79
N SER A 38 -14.73 -6.79 -14.68
CA SER A 38 -13.37 -6.37 -15.03
C SER A 38 -12.63 -5.74 -13.85
N VAL A 39 -13.29 -4.88 -13.07
CA VAL A 39 -12.70 -4.27 -11.86
C VAL A 39 -12.41 -5.33 -10.79
N SER A 40 -13.33 -6.26 -10.54
CA SER A 40 -13.10 -7.37 -9.61
C SER A 40 -11.95 -8.28 -10.07
N ALA A 41 -11.86 -8.58 -11.38
CA ALA A 41 -10.77 -9.38 -11.93
C ALA A 41 -9.41 -8.68 -11.80
N MET A 42 -9.34 -7.36 -12.06
CA MET A 42 -8.13 -6.57 -11.85
C MET A 42 -7.73 -6.53 -10.38
N LYS A 43 -8.69 -6.37 -9.45
CA LYS A 43 -8.41 -6.39 -8.02
C LYS A 43 -7.78 -7.71 -7.56
N GLY A 44 -8.35 -8.85 -7.97
CA GLY A 44 -7.79 -10.16 -7.67
C GLY A 44 -6.38 -10.38 -8.27
N GLN A 45 -6.12 -9.82 -9.46
CA GLN A 45 -4.78 -9.84 -10.05
C GLN A 45 -3.77 -9.00 -9.25
N VAL A 46 -4.16 -7.81 -8.79
CA VAL A 46 -3.31 -6.95 -7.96
C VAL A 46 -3.01 -7.63 -6.62
N GLU A 47 -4.01 -8.21 -5.96
CA GLU A 47 -3.83 -8.93 -4.70
C GLU A 47 -2.84 -10.11 -4.84
N GLY A 48 -2.95 -10.89 -5.92
CA GLY A 48 -1.98 -11.96 -6.20
C GLY A 48 -0.58 -11.45 -6.53
N GLN A 49 -0.43 -10.22 -7.03
CA GLN A 49 0.88 -9.60 -7.23
C GLN A 49 1.48 -9.08 -5.92
N ILE A 50 0.64 -8.58 -5.00
CA ILE A 50 1.08 -8.18 -3.64
C ILE A 50 1.73 -9.37 -2.94
N GLU A 51 1.07 -10.53 -2.92
CA GLU A 51 1.63 -11.74 -2.30
C GLU A 51 3.00 -12.12 -2.88
N LYS A 52 3.14 -12.04 -4.21
CA LYS A 52 4.41 -12.34 -4.89
C LYS A 52 5.54 -11.36 -4.57
N ALA A 53 5.22 -10.13 -4.19
CA ALA A 53 6.20 -9.12 -3.81
C ALA A 53 6.53 -9.19 -2.30
N ILE A 54 5.52 -9.33 -1.44
CA ILE A 54 5.67 -9.22 0.01
C ILE A 54 6.28 -10.47 0.66
N VAL A 55 5.91 -11.67 0.21
CA VAL A 55 6.42 -12.92 0.79
C VAL A 55 7.94 -13.04 0.68
N PRO A 56 8.58 -12.83 -0.49
CA PRO A 56 10.04 -12.87 -0.57
C PRO A 56 10.71 -11.73 0.21
N LEU A 57 10.09 -10.55 0.30
CA LEU A 57 10.58 -9.44 1.12
C LEU A 57 10.62 -9.81 2.61
N ILE A 58 9.52 -10.34 3.16
CA ILE A 58 9.46 -10.79 4.55
C ILE A 58 10.52 -11.87 4.82
N ALA A 59 10.66 -12.84 3.91
CA ALA A 59 11.66 -13.90 4.05
C ALA A 59 13.10 -13.35 4.06
N LEU A 60 13.40 -12.40 3.17
CA LEU A 60 14.69 -11.73 3.11
C LEU A 60 14.99 -10.97 4.41
N LEU A 61 14.03 -10.19 4.91
CA LEU A 61 14.19 -9.41 6.14
C LEU A 61 14.39 -10.30 7.38
N ARG A 62 13.73 -11.47 7.44
CA ARG A 62 13.91 -12.44 8.54
C ARG A 62 15.27 -13.11 8.54
N ALA A 63 15.84 -13.37 7.36
CA ALA A 63 17.13 -14.04 7.20
C ALA A 63 18.28 -13.06 6.91
N TRP A 64 18.03 -11.77 7.12
CA TRP A 64 18.77 -10.61 6.61
C TRP A 64 20.20 -10.90 6.11
N PRO A 65 20.36 -11.11 4.78
CA PRO A 65 21.67 -11.15 4.15
C PRO A 65 22.00 -9.79 3.53
N ASP A 66 23.06 -9.13 4.03
CA ASP A 66 23.52 -7.80 3.55
C ASP A 66 23.79 -7.72 2.04
N ALA A 67 23.95 -8.85 1.35
CA ALA A 67 24.21 -8.89 -0.08
C ALA A 67 22.97 -8.60 -0.95
N ASP A 68 21.75 -8.73 -0.41
CA ASP A 68 20.50 -8.68 -1.19
C ASP A 68 19.65 -7.42 -0.96
N VAL A 69 20.19 -6.38 -0.32
CA VAL A 69 19.47 -5.12 0.00
C VAL A 69 18.75 -4.52 -1.20
N ALA A 70 19.40 -4.47 -2.37
CA ALA A 70 18.82 -3.91 -3.59
C ALA A 70 17.52 -4.63 -4.01
N LYS A 71 17.48 -5.96 -3.86
CA LYS A 71 16.26 -6.74 -4.14
C LYS A 71 15.17 -6.45 -3.11
N GLY A 72 15.56 -6.36 -1.83
CA GLY A 72 14.65 -5.95 -0.76
C GLY A 72 14.00 -4.60 -1.05
N CYS A 73 14.78 -3.61 -1.46
CA CYS A 73 14.29 -2.27 -1.80
C CYS A 73 13.30 -2.32 -2.97
N GLN A 74 13.61 -3.08 -4.02
CA GLN A 74 12.71 -3.27 -5.16
C GLN A 74 11.38 -3.91 -4.75
N TRP A 75 11.41 -4.96 -3.93
CA TRP A 75 10.20 -5.62 -3.45
C TRP A 75 9.38 -4.75 -2.50
N ALA A 76 10.02 -3.93 -1.67
CA ALA A 76 9.34 -2.98 -0.78
C ALA A 76 8.61 -1.90 -1.59
N ALA A 77 9.28 -1.29 -2.58
CA ALA A 77 8.66 -0.33 -3.50
C ALA A 77 7.47 -0.93 -4.25
N GLN A 78 7.65 -2.13 -4.81
CA GLN A 78 6.59 -2.84 -5.51
C GLN A 78 5.40 -3.16 -4.60
N THR A 79 5.66 -3.58 -3.35
CA THR A 79 4.61 -3.87 -2.36
C THR A 79 3.83 -2.61 -2.02
N ARG A 80 4.51 -1.47 -1.78
CA ARG A 80 3.87 -0.17 -1.51
C ARG A 80 2.93 0.23 -2.65
N ASP A 81 3.41 0.20 -3.89
CA ASP A 81 2.63 0.66 -5.05
C ASP A 81 1.41 -0.23 -5.28
N LEU A 82 1.58 -1.56 -5.21
CA LEU A 82 0.48 -2.50 -5.36
C LEU A 82 -0.54 -2.41 -4.21
N ALA A 83 -0.07 -2.25 -2.97
CA ALA A 83 -0.94 -2.07 -1.80
C ALA A 83 -1.77 -0.78 -1.92
N GLY A 84 -1.16 0.31 -2.40
CA GLY A 84 -1.85 1.57 -2.67
C GLY A 84 -2.95 1.41 -3.72
N LEU A 85 -2.66 0.71 -4.82
CA LEU A 85 -3.66 0.38 -5.85
C LEU A 85 -4.80 -0.50 -5.33
N ALA A 86 -4.55 -1.33 -4.31
CA ALA A 86 -5.54 -2.20 -3.71
C ALA A 86 -6.31 -1.58 -2.54
N GLY A 87 -6.00 -0.34 -2.13
CA GLY A 87 -6.61 0.33 -0.98
C GLY A 87 -6.24 -0.29 0.36
N MET A 88 -5.02 -0.82 0.48
CA MET A 88 -4.48 -1.44 1.70
C MET A 88 -3.56 -0.44 2.39
N HIS A 89 -4.15 0.55 3.06
CA HIS A 89 -3.43 1.73 3.55
C HIS A 89 -2.35 1.36 4.59
N LEU A 90 -2.66 0.49 5.55
CA LEU A 90 -1.66 0.08 6.55
C LEU A 90 -0.46 -0.61 5.89
N LEU A 91 -0.72 -1.53 4.94
CA LEU A 91 0.36 -2.21 4.24
C LEU A 91 1.19 -1.23 3.39
N THR A 92 0.54 -0.22 2.82
CA THR A 92 1.22 0.84 2.06
C THR A 92 2.19 1.60 2.95
N GLU A 93 1.76 2.05 4.13
CA GLU A 93 2.61 2.79 5.08
C GLU A 93 3.77 1.94 5.61
N VAL A 94 3.49 0.69 6.00
CA VAL A 94 4.54 -0.21 6.49
C VAL A 94 5.55 -0.53 5.40
N ALA A 95 5.11 -0.76 4.17
CA ALA A 95 5.99 -0.97 3.02
C ALA A 95 6.80 0.28 2.67
N MET A 96 6.24 1.47 2.85
CA MET A 96 6.95 2.74 2.67
C MET A 96 8.08 2.90 3.68
N HIS A 97 7.82 2.72 4.98
CA HIS A 97 8.88 2.78 5.99
C HIS A 97 9.96 1.71 5.79
N THR A 98 9.56 0.50 5.37
CA THR A 98 10.51 -0.55 5.01
C THR A 98 11.39 -0.12 3.83
N TYR A 99 10.80 0.46 2.79
CA TYR A 99 11.52 0.98 1.63
C TYR A 99 12.52 2.07 2.05
N ASP A 100 12.07 3.09 2.79
CA ASP A 100 12.92 4.20 3.23
C ASP A 100 14.12 3.70 4.03
N CYS A 101 13.90 2.73 4.92
CA CYS A 101 14.98 2.11 5.68
C CYS A 101 15.98 1.36 4.78
N LEU A 102 15.49 0.57 3.83
CA LEU A 102 16.35 -0.20 2.91
C LEU A 102 17.08 0.70 1.92
N ASP A 103 16.49 1.83 1.53
CA ASP A 103 17.11 2.81 0.63
C ASP A 103 18.31 3.48 1.30
N VAL A 104 18.18 3.85 2.58
CA VAL A 104 19.31 4.33 3.41
C VAL A 104 20.41 3.27 3.49
N VAL A 105 20.09 2.01 3.76
CA VAL A 105 21.07 0.92 3.80
C VAL A 105 21.77 0.76 2.44
N LEU A 106 21.03 0.86 1.34
CA LEU A 106 21.55 0.67 -0.01
C LEU A 106 22.47 1.82 -0.44
N ILE A 107 22.05 3.07 -0.22
CA ILE A 107 22.73 4.29 -0.68
C ILE A 107 23.86 4.66 0.27
N ASP A 108 23.54 4.80 1.55
CA ASP A 108 24.46 5.30 2.56
C ASP A 108 25.31 4.19 3.20
N ARG A 109 25.09 2.92 2.79
CA ARG A 109 25.84 1.74 3.25
C ARG A 109 25.78 1.52 4.77
N VAL A 110 24.73 2.04 5.40
CA VAL A 110 24.48 1.84 6.83
C VAL A 110 24.15 0.38 7.09
N GLU A 111 24.72 -0.18 8.15
CA GLU A 111 24.35 -1.51 8.61
C GLU A 111 23.00 -1.48 9.34
N ILE A 112 22.02 -2.24 8.84
CA ILE A 112 20.81 -2.57 9.59
C ILE A 112 21.06 -3.83 10.41
N ARG A 113 20.63 -3.83 11.67
CA ARG A 113 20.82 -5.00 12.54
C ARG A 113 19.75 -6.05 12.26
N PRO A 114 20.03 -7.34 12.45
CA PRO A 114 19.07 -8.41 12.21
C PRO A 114 17.75 -8.23 12.97
N GLU A 115 17.79 -7.72 14.21
CA GLU A 115 16.58 -7.44 15.00
C GLU A 115 15.73 -6.29 14.42
N GLU A 116 16.36 -5.30 13.79
CA GLU A 116 15.67 -4.18 13.16
C GLU A 116 15.01 -4.64 11.86
N ALA A 117 15.72 -5.46 11.06
CA ALA A 117 15.17 -6.09 9.87
C ALA A 117 13.98 -7.02 10.23
N ALA A 118 14.10 -7.81 11.30
CA ALA A 118 13.02 -8.65 11.80
C ALA A 118 11.78 -7.85 12.21
N CYS A 119 11.96 -6.66 12.81
CA CYS A 119 10.85 -5.77 13.16
C CYS A 119 10.03 -5.34 11.93
N TYR A 120 10.69 -4.94 10.83
CA TYR A 120 10.00 -4.66 9.58
C TYR A 120 9.32 -5.90 9.00
N ALA A 121 9.96 -7.07 9.08
CA ALA A 121 9.38 -8.32 8.59
C ALA A 121 8.07 -8.66 9.32
N ASP A 122 8.04 -8.50 10.64
CA ASP A 122 6.86 -8.80 11.45
C ASP A 122 5.76 -7.75 11.25
N ALA A 123 6.11 -6.47 11.08
CA ALA A 123 5.16 -5.43 10.73
C ALA A 123 4.50 -5.67 9.36
N LEU A 124 5.29 -6.06 8.35
CA LEU A 124 4.79 -6.42 7.03
C LEU A 124 3.89 -7.64 7.09
N ALA A 125 4.30 -8.69 7.81
CA ALA A 125 3.49 -9.90 8.00
C ALA A 125 2.16 -9.58 8.70
N PHE A 126 2.19 -8.70 9.70
CA PHE A 126 0.99 -8.22 10.40
C PHE A 126 0.06 -7.45 9.44
N ALA A 127 0.59 -6.48 8.70
CA ALA A 127 -0.18 -5.69 7.75
C ALA A 127 -0.77 -6.55 6.61
N GLN A 128 -0.10 -7.65 6.25
CA GLN A 128 -0.58 -8.62 5.27
C GLN A 128 -1.77 -9.45 5.77
N GLN A 129 -1.74 -9.94 7.02
CA GLN A 129 -2.70 -10.93 7.55
C GLN A 129 -4.16 -10.48 7.45
N GLY A 130 -4.42 -9.19 7.61
CA GLY A 130 -5.76 -8.63 7.55
C GLY A 130 -6.12 -8.02 6.19
N LEU A 131 -5.16 -7.91 5.26
CA LEU A 131 -5.20 -6.98 4.13
C LEU A 131 -5.93 -5.71 4.53
N CYS A 132 -5.47 -5.03 5.60
CA CYS A 132 -6.21 -4.00 6.31
C CYS A 132 -6.72 -2.92 5.33
N ARG A 133 -7.99 -3.09 4.94
CA ARG A 133 -8.67 -2.21 3.98
C ARG A 133 -9.28 -1.05 4.75
N GLY A 134 -9.18 0.13 4.17
CA GLY A 134 -9.77 1.34 4.72
C GLY A 134 -8.72 2.38 5.09
N ASP A 135 -9.20 3.59 5.25
CA ASP A 135 -8.37 4.80 5.31
C ASP A 135 -8.06 5.22 6.75
N ASP A 136 -8.71 4.56 7.73
CA ASP A 136 -8.53 4.84 9.16
C ASP A 136 -7.31 4.08 9.71
N LEU A 137 -6.21 4.81 9.82
CA LEU A 137 -4.95 4.32 10.36
C LEU A 137 -4.77 4.63 11.85
N GLU A 138 -5.72 5.32 12.48
CA GLU A 138 -5.61 5.76 13.88
C GLU A 138 -5.24 4.62 14.85
N PRO A 139 -5.84 3.41 14.74
CA PRO A 139 -5.48 2.28 15.61
C PRO A 139 -4.03 1.80 15.46
N PHE A 140 -3.39 2.09 14.32
CA PHE A 140 -2.05 1.62 13.97
C PHE A 140 -0.99 2.70 14.07
N MET A 141 -1.36 3.94 14.43
CA MET A 141 -0.42 5.06 14.61
C MET A 141 0.74 4.77 15.57
N PRO A 142 0.58 3.99 16.67
CA PRO A 142 1.72 3.59 17.50
C PRO A 142 2.76 2.78 16.72
N LEU A 143 2.32 1.78 15.94
CA LEU A 143 3.19 0.97 15.09
C LEU A 143 3.90 1.85 14.04
N ILE A 144 3.15 2.70 13.35
CA ILE A 144 3.70 3.58 12.31
C ILE A 144 4.77 4.51 12.89
N ARG A 145 4.52 5.11 14.06
CA ARG A 145 5.49 5.96 14.76
C ARG A 145 6.73 5.20 15.21
N ASP A 146 6.58 3.96 15.66
CA ASP A 146 7.71 3.11 16.05
C ASP A 146 8.60 2.78 14.83
N LEU A 147 7.99 2.48 13.67
CA LEU A 147 8.71 2.24 12.41
C LEU A 147 9.38 3.51 11.88
N GLU A 148 8.71 4.66 11.95
CA GLU A 148 9.30 5.96 11.62
C GLU A 148 10.53 6.24 12.51
N THR A 149 10.38 6.02 13.81
CA THR A 149 11.47 6.19 14.78
C THR A 149 12.64 5.26 14.44
N LEU A 150 12.37 4.01 14.09
CA LEU A 150 13.39 3.05 13.69
C LEU A 150 14.11 3.50 12.40
N THR A 151 13.36 3.92 11.38
CA THR A 151 13.89 4.46 10.12
C THR A 151 14.84 5.63 10.40
N ASN A 152 14.39 6.59 11.21
CA ASN A 152 15.19 7.75 11.59
C ASN A 152 16.47 7.38 12.36
N ARG A 153 16.42 6.33 13.20
CA ARG A 153 17.61 5.83 13.91
C ARG A 153 18.63 5.19 12.96
N VAL A 154 18.17 4.49 11.92
CA VAL A 154 19.06 3.96 10.87
C VAL A 154 19.66 5.12 10.07
N ALA A 155 18.85 6.07 9.62
CA ALA A 155 19.33 7.25 8.88
C ALA A 155 20.32 8.11 9.69
N ALA A 156 20.10 8.30 10.99
CA ALA A 156 21.02 9.05 11.84
C ALA A 156 22.40 8.36 11.98
N ARG A 157 22.47 7.02 11.91
CA ARG A 157 23.75 6.31 11.92
C ARG A 157 24.58 6.62 10.68
N ALA A 158 23.96 6.77 9.51
CA ALA A 158 24.62 7.22 8.29
C ALA A 158 25.42 8.51 8.50
N GLN A 159 24.79 9.50 9.16
CA GLN A 159 25.38 10.81 9.36
C GLN A 159 26.58 10.78 10.32
N VAL A 160 26.53 9.92 11.34
CA VAL A 160 27.64 9.75 12.30
C VAL A 160 28.83 9.04 11.66
N GLU A 161 28.57 8.04 10.80
CA GLU A 161 29.63 7.31 10.09
C GLU A 161 30.30 8.19 9.02
N ALA A 162 29.52 9.00 8.30
CA ALA A 162 30.05 9.95 7.32
C ALA A 162 30.89 11.09 7.95
N ALA A 163 30.72 11.36 9.24
CA ALA A 163 31.48 12.38 9.98
C ALA A 163 32.80 11.86 10.59
N ARG A 164 33.10 10.56 10.44
CA ARG A 164 34.34 9.92 10.88
C ARG A 164 35.33 9.76 9.73
#